data_AF-A0A957KLM2-F1
#
_entry.id   AF-A0A957KLM2-F1
#
_cell.length_a   1.000
_cell.length_b   1.000
_cell.length_c   1.000
_cell.angle_alpha   90.00
_cell.angle_beta   90.00
_cell.angle_gamma   90.00
#
_symmetry.space_group_name_H-M   'P 1'
#
loop_
_entity.id
_entity.type
_entity.pdbx_description
1 polymer ?
#
loop_
_entity_poly.entity_id
_entity_poly.type
_entity_poly.pdbx_seq_one_letter_code
_entity_poly.pdbx_strand_id
1 'polypeptide(L)'
;EKAQFFSFGTNDLTQTVYGISRDDAESGFLIEYLERGILPENPFASIDEYGVGKIMGIAVQAGRATRPDLEVGICGEHGGDPKSIGLCHKLGLNYVSCSPFRVPVARLAAAHAALNGES
;
A
#
# COMPACT_ATOMS: atom_id res chain seq x y z
N GLU A 1 9.27 -19.14 11.14
CA GLU A 1 10.38 -18.33 11.70
C GLU A 1 11.60 -18.28 10.75
N LYS A 2 11.53 -17.50 9.66
CA LYS A 2 12.71 -17.29 8.79
C LYS A 2 12.91 -15.82 8.42
N ALA A 3 11.82 -15.11 8.11
CA ALA A 3 11.88 -13.69 7.79
C ALA A 3 12.18 -12.86 9.05
N GLN A 4 13.09 -11.89 8.89
CA GLN A 4 13.42 -10.89 9.91
C GLN A 4 12.64 -9.58 9.70
N PHE A 5 12.17 -9.35 8.48
CA PHE A 5 11.34 -8.21 8.10
C PHE A 5 10.40 -8.60 6.97
N PHE A 6 9.35 -7.82 6.76
CA PHE A 6 8.51 -7.84 5.56
C PHE A 6 8.67 -6.55 4.77
N SER A 7 8.68 -6.66 3.45
CA SER A 7 8.53 -5.54 2.53
C SER A 7 7.42 -5.88 1.56
N PHE A 8 6.30 -5.16 1.64
CA PHE A 8 5.19 -5.36 0.74
C PHE A 8 5.53 -4.85 -0.66
N GLY A 9 5.65 -5.78 -1.61
CA GLY A 9 5.61 -5.48 -3.04
C GLY A 9 4.16 -5.27 -3.48
N THR A 10 3.60 -4.10 -3.21
CA THR A 10 2.16 -3.86 -3.41
C THR A 10 1.74 -3.85 -4.88
N ASN A 11 2.64 -3.63 -5.84
CA ASN A 11 2.32 -3.79 -7.26
C ASN A 11 1.85 -5.23 -7.56
N ASP A 12 2.68 -6.22 -7.24
CA ASP A 12 2.35 -7.63 -7.47
C ASP A 12 1.20 -8.11 -6.59
N LEU A 13 1.13 -7.61 -5.35
CA LEU A 13 0.02 -7.92 -4.45
C LEU A 13 -1.31 -7.41 -5.01
N THR A 14 -1.36 -6.18 -5.54
CA THR A 14 -2.56 -5.63 -6.19
C THR A 14 -2.95 -6.48 -7.40
N GLN A 15 -2.00 -6.82 -8.28
CA GLN A 15 -2.26 -7.69 -9.43
C GLN A 15 -2.88 -9.03 -9.00
N THR A 16 -2.35 -9.62 -7.93
CA THR A 16 -2.83 -10.90 -7.40
C THR A 16 -4.22 -10.79 -6.78
N VAL A 17 -4.48 -9.74 -5.98
CA VAL A 17 -5.76 -9.54 -5.28
C VAL A 17 -6.88 -9.23 -6.26
N TYR A 18 -6.62 -8.39 -7.27
CA TYR A 18 -7.60 -8.06 -8.31
C TYR A 18 -7.71 -9.15 -9.39
N GLY A 19 -6.70 -10.01 -9.52
CA GLY A 19 -6.64 -11.00 -10.59
C GLY A 19 -6.43 -10.36 -11.97
N ILE A 20 -5.71 -9.24 -12.03
CA ILE A 20 -5.45 -8.48 -13.26
C ILE A 20 -3.96 -8.20 -13.42
N SER A 21 -3.49 -8.26 -14.67
CA SER A 21 -2.18 -7.74 -15.07
C SER A 21 -2.27 -6.21 -15.18
N ARG A 22 -1.28 -5.50 -14.64
CA ARG A 22 -1.22 -4.03 -14.70
C ARG A 22 -1.13 -3.54 -16.14
N ASP A 23 -0.23 -4.13 -16.92
CA ASP A 23 0.04 -3.69 -18.30
C ASP A 23 -1.19 -3.89 -19.20
N ASP A 24 -1.90 -5.01 -19.03
CA ASP A 24 -3.13 -5.32 -19.78
C ASP A 24 -4.31 -4.46 -19.32
N ALA A 25 -4.38 -4.15 -18.02
CA ALA A 25 -5.42 -3.28 -17.47
C ALA A 25 -5.24 -1.84 -17.97
N GLU A 26 -4.03 -1.28 -17.86
CA GLU A 26 -3.71 0.10 -18.25
C GLU A 26 -3.92 0.34 -19.76
N SER A 27 -3.58 -0.63 -20.61
CA SER A 27 -3.77 -0.53 -22.06
C SER A 27 -5.17 -0.92 -22.54
N GLY A 28 -5.94 -1.64 -21.70
CA GLY A 28 -7.26 -2.17 -22.03
C GLY A 28 -8.39 -1.40 -21.36
N PHE A 29 -8.83 -1.90 -20.19
CA PHE A 29 -10.14 -1.58 -19.62
C PHE A 29 -10.09 -0.62 -18.42
N LEU A 30 -8.91 -0.30 -17.88
CA LEU A 30 -8.80 0.45 -16.63
C LEU A 30 -9.40 1.86 -16.72
N ILE A 31 -9.17 2.56 -17.83
CA ILE A 31 -9.74 3.91 -18.05
C ILE A 31 -11.26 3.84 -18.08
N GLU A 32 -11.84 2.89 -18.84
CA GLU A 32 -13.29 2.72 -18.92
C GLU A 32 -13.89 2.41 -17.54
N TYR A 33 -13.23 1.59 -16.72
CA TYR A 33 -13.70 1.24 -15.38
C TYR A 33 -13.71 2.45 -14.44
N LEU A 34 -12.74 3.36 -14.56
CA LEU A 34 -12.70 4.61 -13.81
C LEU A 34 -13.79 5.57 -14.27
N GLU A 35 -13.96 5.77 -15.58
CA GLU A 35 -14.98 6.66 -16.14
C GLU A 35 -16.40 6.21 -15.81
N ARG A 36 -16.62 4.89 -15.75
CA ARG A 36 -17.92 4.28 -15.38
C ARG A 36 -18.12 4.16 -13.87
N GLY A 37 -17.14 4.54 -13.06
CA GLY A 37 -17.18 4.43 -11.60
C GLY A 37 -17.23 2.99 -11.08
N ILE A 38 -16.83 2.01 -11.91
CA ILE A 38 -16.67 0.61 -11.49
C ILE A 38 -15.50 0.51 -10.50
N LEU A 39 -14.40 1.21 -10.78
CA LEU A 39 -13.33 1.44 -9.83
C LEU A 39 -13.36 2.91 -9.38
N PRO A 40 -13.23 3.17 -8.06
CA PRO A 40 -13.26 4.55 -7.55
C PRO A 40 -11.96 5.30 -7.84
N GLU A 41 -10.83 4.60 -7.92
CA GLU A 41 -9.51 5.13 -8.27
C GLU A 41 -8.61 4.02 -8.84
N ASN A 42 -7.47 4.40 -9.44
CA ASN A 42 -6.53 3.44 -9.99
C ASN A 42 -5.85 2.66 -8.84
N PRO A 43 -6.08 1.33 -8.72
CA PRO A 43 -5.56 0.53 -7.61
C PRO A 43 -4.05 0.30 -7.66
N PHE A 44 -3.39 0.66 -8.77
CA PHE A 44 -1.92 0.65 -8.92
C PHE A 44 -1.26 1.98 -8.52
N ALA A 45 -2.06 3.03 -8.32
CA ALA A 45 -1.59 4.34 -7.86
C ALA A 45 -1.86 4.54 -6.36
N SER A 46 -3.04 4.13 -5.88
CA SER A 46 -3.46 4.19 -4.49
C SER A 46 -3.89 2.80 -4.02
N ILE A 47 -3.47 2.38 -2.83
CA ILE A 47 -3.86 1.07 -2.27
C ILE A 47 -5.37 1.05 -2.01
N ASP A 48 -6.04 0.02 -2.55
CA ASP A 48 -7.39 -0.35 -2.14
C ASP A 48 -7.40 -0.82 -0.68
N GLU A 49 -7.99 -0.01 0.22
CA GLU A 49 -8.05 -0.29 1.66
C GLU A 49 -8.83 -1.58 1.98
N TYR A 50 -9.88 -1.89 1.21
CA TYR A 50 -10.83 -2.95 1.57
C TYR A 50 -10.43 -4.34 1.05
N GLY A 51 -9.69 -4.40 -0.07
CA GLY A 51 -9.09 -5.62 -0.60
C GLY A 51 -7.62 -5.74 -0.23
N VAL A 52 -6.74 -5.02 -0.95
CA VAL A 52 -5.27 -5.13 -0.78
C VAL A 52 -4.85 -4.77 0.64
N GLY A 53 -5.37 -3.66 1.19
CA GLY A 53 -5.12 -3.20 2.55
C GLY A 53 -5.54 -4.21 3.61
N LYS A 54 -6.65 -4.92 3.39
CA LYS A 54 -7.10 -5.99 4.29
C LYS A 54 -6.13 -7.17 4.32
N ILE A 55 -5.61 -7.57 3.16
CA ILE A 55 -4.59 -8.63 3.07
C ILE A 55 -3.29 -8.18 3.76
N MET A 56 -2.86 -6.93 3.56
CA MET A 56 -1.72 -6.37 4.27
C MET A 56 -1.93 -6.42 5.79
N GLY A 57 -3.09 -5.98 6.29
CA GLY A 57 -3.43 -6.03 7.72
C GLY A 57 -3.35 -7.43 8.32
N ILE A 58 -3.89 -8.43 7.62
CA ILE A 58 -3.80 -9.85 8.03
C ILE A 58 -2.33 -10.29 8.11
N ALA A 59 -1.52 -9.96 7.11
CA ALA A 59 -0.10 -10.33 7.07
C ALA A 59 0.71 -9.67 8.20
N VAL A 60 0.45 -8.39 8.50
CA VAL A 60 1.09 -7.68 9.62
C VAL A 60 0.70 -8.33 10.95
N GLN A 61 -0.59 -8.58 11.18
CA GLN A 61 -1.08 -9.17 12.41
C GLN A 61 -0.51 -10.59 12.62
N ALA A 62 -0.58 -11.44 11.59
CA ALA A 62 -0.08 -12.81 11.66
C ALA A 62 1.45 -12.86 11.82
N GLY A 63 2.16 -11.97 11.11
CA GLY A 63 3.62 -11.83 11.22
C GLY A 63 4.03 -11.44 12.64
N ARG A 64 3.41 -10.40 13.20
CA ARG A 64 3.71 -9.90 14.55
C ARG A 64 3.23 -10.81 15.67
N ALA A 65 2.21 -11.63 15.43
CA ALA A 65 1.83 -12.69 16.37
C ALA A 65 2.95 -13.75 16.55
N THR A 66 3.79 -13.95 15.53
CA THR A 66 4.92 -14.90 15.58
C THR A 66 6.23 -14.20 15.95
N ARG A 67 6.45 -12.98 15.48
CA ARG A 67 7.64 -12.15 15.77
C ARG A 67 7.17 -10.74 16.18
N PRO A 68 7.03 -10.44 17.48
CA PRO A 68 6.47 -9.16 17.95
C PRO A 68 7.22 -7.92 17.47
N ASP A 69 8.53 -8.03 17.25
CA ASP A 69 9.42 -6.98 16.78
C ASP A 69 9.61 -6.99 15.25
N LEU A 70 8.76 -7.72 14.50
CA LEU A 70 8.86 -7.81 13.04
C LEU A 70 8.76 -6.42 12.41
N GLU A 71 9.84 -6.02 11.76
CA GLU A 71 9.88 -4.82 10.93
C GLU A 71 9.08 -5.05 9.65
N VAL A 72 8.17 -4.13 9.34
CA VAL A 72 7.31 -4.22 8.17
C VAL A 72 7.36 -2.89 7.43
N GLY A 73 7.67 -2.93 6.14
CA GLY A 73 7.56 -1.77 5.27
C GLY A 73 6.87 -2.09 3.96
N ILE A 74 6.86 -1.09 3.09
CA ILE A 74 6.28 -1.15 1.74
C ILE A 74 7.26 -0.53 0.75
N CYS A 75 7.31 -1.08 -0.46
CA CYS A 75 8.04 -0.52 -1.59
C CYS A 75 7.14 -0.30 -2.80
N GLY A 76 7.61 0.55 -3.72
CA GLY A 76 6.93 0.82 -4.99
C GLY A 76 6.16 2.14 -5.00
N GLU A 77 5.28 2.30 -6.00
CA GLU A 77 4.62 3.57 -6.29
C GLU A 77 3.72 4.05 -5.15
N HIS A 78 3.00 3.11 -4.51
CA HIS A 78 2.15 3.35 -3.36
C HIS A 78 2.91 3.94 -2.16
N GLY A 79 4.20 3.64 -2.02
CA GLY A 79 5.03 4.19 -0.94
C GLY A 79 5.23 5.71 -1.03
N GLY A 80 4.85 6.33 -2.16
CA GLY A 80 4.88 7.78 -2.36
C GLY A 80 3.50 8.42 -2.52
N ASP A 81 2.42 7.66 -2.36
CA ASP A 81 1.05 8.17 -2.41
C ASP A 81 0.53 8.52 -1.00
N PRO A 82 0.08 9.76 -0.73
CA PRO A 82 -0.36 10.17 0.60
C PRO A 82 -1.47 9.31 1.21
N LYS A 83 -2.46 8.86 0.42
CA LYS A 83 -3.56 8.01 0.93
C LYS A 83 -3.02 6.65 1.39
N SER A 84 -2.22 6.03 0.55
CA SER A 84 -1.56 4.75 0.81
C SER A 84 -0.63 4.82 2.02
N ILE A 85 0.11 5.92 2.19
CA ILE A 85 0.96 6.15 3.38
C ILE A 85 0.09 6.26 4.64
N GLY A 86 -1.03 6.97 4.58
CA GLY A 86 -1.99 7.03 5.68
C GLY A 86 -2.51 5.65 6.09
N LEU A 87 -2.86 4.81 5.12
CA LEU A 87 -3.24 3.41 5.37
C LEU A 87 -2.07 2.60 5.97
N CYS A 88 -0.86 2.73 5.44
CA CYS A 88 0.33 2.06 5.97
C CYS A 88 0.59 2.44 7.43
N HIS A 89 0.42 3.72 7.77
CA HIS A 89 0.51 4.20 9.15
C HIS A 89 -0.57 3.56 10.04
N LYS A 90 -1.83 3.55 9.59
CA LYS A 90 -2.96 2.90 10.30
C LYS A 90 -2.73 1.40 10.53
N LEU A 91 -2.09 0.71 9.57
CA LEU A 91 -1.71 -0.70 9.69
C LEU A 91 -0.43 -0.92 10.53
N GLY A 92 0.20 0.15 10.98
CA GLY A 92 1.38 0.11 11.84
C GLY A 92 2.65 -0.33 11.13
N LEU A 93 2.83 -0.02 9.84
CA LEU A 93 4.10 -0.23 9.15
C LEU A 93 5.20 0.67 9.74
N ASN A 94 6.43 0.19 9.70
CA ASN A 94 7.62 0.87 10.21
C ASN A 94 8.18 1.90 9.22
N TYR A 95 8.09 1.63 7.91
CA TYR A 95 8.61 2.54 6.89
C TYR A 95 7.86 2.43 5.56
N VAL A 96 8.01 3.48 4.75
CA VAL A 96 7.62 3.51 3.34
C VAL A 96 8.86 3.77 2.49
N SER A 97 8.94 3.12 1.33
CA SER A 97 10.03 3.31 0.36
C SER A 97 9.46 3.73 -0.99
N CYS A 98 9.95 4.84 -1.53
CA CYS A 98 9.46 5.44 -2.77
C CYS A 98 10.63 6.01 -3.60
N SER A 99 10.34 6.41 -4.84
CA SER A 99 11.34 7.02 -5.72
C SER A 99 11.90 8.32 -5.12
N PRO A 100 13.16 8.70 -5.43
CA PRO A 100 13.84 9.83 -4.79
C PRO A 100 13.04 11.14 -4.82
N PHE A 101 12.36 11.43 -5.93
CA PHE A 101 11.56 12.64 -6.09
C PHE A 101 10.27 12.65 -5.26
N ARG A 102 9.75 11.48 -4.86
CA ARG A 102 8.57 11.34 -4.00
C ARG A 102 8.91 11.38 -2.51
N VAL A 103 10.19 11.29 -2.12
CA VAL A 103 10.62 11.32 -0.71
C VAL A 103 10.09 12.54 0.05
N PRO A 104 10.14 13.79 -0.47
CA PRO A 104 9.59 14.94 0.25
C PRO A 104 8.07 14.81 0.52
N VAL A 105 7.33 14.34 -0.49
CA VAL A 105 5.87 14.10 -0.38
C VAL A 105 5.59 13.01 0.63
N ALA A 106 6.33 11.91 0.59
CA ALA A 106 6.14 10.79 1.50
C ALA A 106 6.42 11.18 2.96
N ARG A 107 7.45 11.99 3.21
CA ARG A 107 7.75 12.53 4.54
C ARG A 107 6.63 13.42 5.07
N LEU A 108 6.10 14.32 4.23
CA LEU A 108 4.99 15.19 4.61
C LEU A 108 3.72 14.38 4.90
N ALA A 109 3.39 13.42 4.04
CA ALA A 109 2.24 12.55 4.22
C ALA A 109 2.34 11.71 5.50
N ALA A 110 3.52 11.15 5.80
CA ALA A 110 3.76 10.40 7.03
C ALA A 110 3.61 11.29 8.27
N ALA A 111 4.09 12.54 8.22
CA ALA A 111 3.90 13.50 9.31
C ALA A 111 2.41 13.83 9.52
N HIS A 112 1.68 14.10 8.43
CA HIS A 112 0.23 14.33 8.52
C HIS A 112 -0.53 13.10 9.05
N ALA A 113 -0.16 11.90 8.63
CA ALA A 113 -0.77 10.66 9.13
C ALA A 113 -0.56 10.51 10.64
N ALA A 114 0.63 10.82 11.15
CA ALA A 114 0.91 10.80 12.59
C ALA A 114 0.09 11.86 13.35
N LEU A 115 0.01 13.09 12.85
CA LEU A 115 -0.74 14.18 13.50
C LEU A 115 -2.26 13.91 13.52
N ASN A 116 -2.80 13.32 12.45
CA ASN A 116 -4.23 13.03 12.35
C ASN A 116 -4.63 11.74 13.10
N GLY A 117 -3.66 10.88 13.45
CA GLY A 117 -3.89 9.64 14.18
C GLY A 117 -3.95 9.80 15.71
N GLU A 118 -3.63 10.98 16.24
CA GLU A 118 -3.63 11.29 17.69
C GLU A 118 -5.00 11.79 18.23
N SER A 119 -6.12 11.53 17.52
CA SER A 119 -7.48 11.92 17.95
C SER A 119 -8.32 10.75 18.46
#